data_AF-A0A374P191-F1
#
_entry.id   AF-A0A374P191-F1
#
_cell.length_a   1.000
_cell.length_b   1.000
_cell.length_c   1.000
_cell.angle_alpha   90.00
_cell.angle_beta   90.00
_cell.angle_gamma   90.00
#
_symmetry.space_group_name_H-M   'P 1'
#
loop_
_entity.id
_entity.type
_entity.pdbx_description
1 polymer ?
#
loop_
_entity_poly.entity_id
_entity_poly.type
_entity_poly.pdbx_seq_one_letter_code
_entity_poly.pdbx_strand_id
1 'polypeptide(L)'
;MNEAMLKTCMEQCNSTSENVGIFVDFDNIYYSLKEYGVNPEAPEYCVFSLMERIYSINKIRTLRAYADYDQVGVSLKHLQEMRVQIKNVYGNGLEEEYRKNASDIELSVDALEIYYRSPEIDTFVFLTSDSDMIPIMSRLTYKGKHIHLFCIDDHTSHYQDISRFCHFKCDLLTLFEIDPQRKNPEFWTDRALTEISAWYSVRKNSDMMLGGKWLNRLLCEKLQISSRAASRIITYLKDNNLIRETSNSAGHTGFFLASSL
;
A
#
# COMPACT_ATOMS: atom_id res chain seq x y z
N MET A 1 14.91 -2.96 -7.41
CA MET A 1 13.83 -3.50 -8.25
C MET A 1 14.43 -4.57 -9.15
N ASN A 2 13.78 -5.73 -9.21
CA ASN A 2 14.25 -6.90 -9.92
C ASN A 2 14.07 -6.72 -11.45
N GLU A 3 15.14 -6.29 -12.13
CA GLU A 3 15.12 -5.99 -13.57
C GLU A 3 14.85 -7.23 -14.44
N ALA A 4 15.28 -8.42 -14.00
CA ALA A 4 15.00 -9.67 -14.72
C ALA A 4 13.51 -10.00 -14.69
N MET A 5 12.89 -9.92 -13.50
CA MET A 5 11.46 -10.11 -13.33
C MET A 5 10.66 -9.05 -14.09
N LEU A 6 11.08 -7.79 -14.04
CA LEU A 6 10.42 -6.72 -14.80
C LEU A 6 10.44 -7.02 -16.31
N LYS A 7 11.58 -7.44 -16.86
CA LYS A 7 11.69 -7.80 -18.26
C LYS A 7 10.73 -8.94 -18.62
N THR A 8 10.65 -9.98 -17.79
CA THR A 8 9.68 -11.07 -17.98
C THR A 8 8.24 -10.56 -17.91
N CYS A 9 7.92 -9.66 -16.97
CA CYS A 9 6.59 -9.04 -16.87
C CYS A 9 6.25 -8.28 -18.16
N MET A 10 7.19 -7.47 -18.67
CA MET A 10 7.01 -6.71 -19.91
C MET A 10 6.79 -7.63 -21.12
N GLU A 11 7.58 -8.69 -21.27
CA GLU A 11 7.44 -9.65 -22.37
C GLU A 11 6.08 -10.37 -22.33
N GLN A 12 5.69 -10.89 -21.16
CA GLN A 12 4.42 -11.61 -21.00
C GLN A 12 3.22 -10.67 -21.20
N CYS A 13 3.22 -9.50 -20.57
CA CYS A 13 2.12 -8.55 -20.64
C CYS A 13 1.94 -7.94 -22.03
N ASN A 14 3.01 -7.62 -22.77
CA ASN A 14 2.87 -6.96 -24.07
C ASN A 14 2.64 -7.91 -25.24
N SER A 15 2.93 -9.20 -25.09
CA SER A 15 2.79 -10.19 -26.17
C SER A 15 1.33 -10.44 -26.59
N THR A 16 0.37 -10.20 -25.70
CA THR A 16 -1.04 -10.55 -25.91
C THR A 16 -2.02 -9.39 -25.66
N SER A 17 -1.55 -8.25 -25.13
CA SER A 17 -2.39 -7.11 -24.79
C SER A 17 -2.20 -5.95 -25.75
N GLU A 18 -3.25 -5.45 -26.39
CA GLU A 18 -3.19 -4.30 -27.31
C GLU A 18 -3.92 -3.07 -26.75
N ASN A 19 -5.05 -3.29 -26.08
CA ASN A 19 -5.87 -2.26 -25.45
C ASN A 19 -6.08 -2.60 -23.98
N VAL A 20 -5.44 -1.82 -23.11
CA VAL A 20 -5.29 -2.13 -21.69
C VAL A 20 -6.08 -1.13 -20.85
N GLY A 21 -6.95 -1.65 -19.97
CA GLY A 21 -7.59 -0.87 -18.91
C GLY A 21 -6.96 -1.21 -17.56
N ILE A 22 -6.43 -0.21 -16.86
CA ILE A 22 -5.72 -0.38 -15.58
C ILE A 22 -6.56 0.21 -14.45
N PHE A 23 -6.79 -0.59 -13.42
CA PHE A 23 -7.62 -0.29 -12.27
C PHE A 23 -6.81 -0.55 -11.00
N VAL A 24 -6.56 0.51 -10.23
CA VAL A 24 -5.70 0.49 -9.05
C VAL A 24 -6.54 0.73 -7.80
N ASP A 25 -6.65 -0.31 -6.98
CA ASP A 25 -7.13 -0.23 -5.61
C ASP A 25 -6.02 0.42 -4.76
N PHE A 26 -5.99 1.76 -4.77
CA PHE A 26 -4.80 2.53 -4.42
C PHE A 26 -4.64 2.68 -2.91
N ASP A 27 -5.72 2.77 -2.14
CA ASP A 27 -5.66 2.71 -0.67
C ASP A 27 -5.12 1.36 -0.18
N ASN A 28 -5.58 0.24 -0.75
CA ASN A 28 -5.05 -1.09 -0.44
C ASN A 28 -3.55 -1.18 -0.70
N ILE A 29 -3.10 -0.80 -1.90
CA ILE A 29 -1.68 -0.81 -2.27
C ILE A 29 -0.87 0.16 -1.40
N TYR A 30 -1.38 1.37 -1.16
CA TYR A 30 -0.70 2.40 -0.37
C TYR A 30 -0.41 1.91 1.06
N TYR A 31 -1.43 1.41 1.76
CA TYR A 31 -1.26 0.94 3.13
C TYR A 31 -0.48 -0.37 3.20
N SER A 32 -0.65 -1.26 2.21
CA SER A 32 0.12 -2.50 2.12
C SER A 32 1.61 -2.23 1.99
N LEU A 33 2.04 -1.30 1.13
CA LEU A 33 3.45 -0.90 1.05
C LEU A 33 3.95 -0.23 2.34
N LYS A 34 3.11 0.61 2.98
CA LYS A 34 3.43 1.23 4.26
C LYS A 34 3.63 0.22 5.39
N GLU A 35 3.01 -0.97 5.36
CA GLU A 35 3.30 -2.04 6.34
C GLU A 35 4.76 -2.54 6.24
N TYR A 36 5.43 -2.35 5.10
CA TYR A 36 6.85 -2.69 4.90
C TYR A 36 7.77 -1.46 4.98
N GLY A 37 7.28 -0.31 5.46
CA GLY A 37 8.05 0.93 5.55
C GLY A 37 8.45 1.51 4.20
N VAL A 38 7.64 1.26 3.17
CA VAL A 38 7.84 1.75 1.81
C VAL A 38 6.95 2.96 1.57
N ASN A 39 7.54 4.03 1.02
CA ASN A 39 6.79 5.20 0.59
C ASN A 39 6.28 5.01 -0.86
N PRO A 40 4.96 4.93 -1.10
CA PRO A 40 4.41 4.72 -2.45
C PRO A 40 4.67 5.88 -3.42
N GLU A 41 5.00 7.08 -2.92
CA GLU A 41 5.39 8.23 -3.76
C GLU A 41 6.86 8.23 -4.16
N ALA A 42 7.68 7.37 -3.55
CA ALA A 42 9.08 7.26 -3.94
C ALA A 42 9.17 6.72 -5.38
N PRO A 43 9.95 7.34 -6.28
CA PRO A 43 10.00 6.96 -7.69
C PRO A 43 10.28 5.47 -7.95
N GLU A 44 11.06 4.83 -7.09
CA GLU A 44 11.41 3.41 -7.16
C GLU A 44 10.27 2.45 -6.78
N TYR A 45 9.24 2.93 -6.10
CA TYR A 45 8.07 2.16 -5.63
C TYR A 45 6.74 2.66 -6.21
N CYS A 46 6.78 3.69 -7.06
CA CYS A 46 5.59 4.24 -7.70
C CYS A 46 4.97 3.22 -8.67
N VAL A 47 3.83 2.65 -8.29
CA VAL A 47 3.12 1.65 -9.10
C VAL A 47 2.60 2.22 -10.42
N PHE A 48 2.31 3.51 -10.50
CA PHE A 48 1.87 4.16 -11.75
C PHE A 48 3.00 4.24 -12.77
N SER A 49 4.19 4.65 -12.34
CA SER A 49 5.40 4.63 -13.18
C SER A 49 5.76 3.21 -13.59
N LEU A 50 5.55 2.22 -12.71
CA LEU A 50 5.71 0.81 -13.07
C LEU A 50 4.72 0.39 -14.17
N MET A 51 3.44 0.76 -14.07
CA MET A 51 2.43 0.43 -15.07
C MET A 51 2.76 1.03 -16.45
N GLU A 52 3.26 2.27 -16.52
CA GLU A 52 3.72 2.88 -17.78
C GLU A 52 4.98 2.22 -18.36
N ARG A 53 5.84 1.63 -17.50
CA ARG A 53 6.99 0.84 -17.95
C ARG A 53 6.57 -0.53 -18.48
N ILE A 54 5.61 -1.17 -17.83
CA ILE A 54 5.11 -2.50 -18.23
C ILE A 54 4.26 -2.40 -19.48
N TYR A 55 3.30 -1.48 -19.52
CA TYR A 55 2.40 -1.28 -20.66
C TYR A 55 2.79 -0.01 -21.39
N SER A 56 3.12 -0.16 -22.68
CA SER A 56 3.45 1.00 -23.50
C SER A 56 2.29 2.00 -23.51
N ILE A 57 2.63 3.29 -23.45
CA ILE A 57 1.72 4.44 -23.40
C ILE A 57 0.55 4.41 -24.40
N ASN A 58 0.79 3.85 -25.59
CA ASN A 58 -0.14 3.74 -26.70
C ASN A 58 -1.15 2.58 -26.54
N LYS A 59 -0.88 1.63 -25.64
CA LYS A 59 -1.75 0.50 -25.29
C LYS A 59 -2.71 0.82 -24.16
N ILE A 60 -2.35 1.75 -23.26
CA ILE A 60 -3.20 2.14 -22.12
C ILE A 60 -4.39 2.98 -22.61
N ARG A 61 -5.60 2.46 -22.42
CA ARG A 61 -6.88 3.14 -22.74
C ARG A 61 -7.50 3.83 -21.54
N THR A 62 -7.27 3.30 -20.35
CA THR A 62 -7.68 3.91 -19.09
C THR A 62 -6.72 3.52 -17.98
N LEU A 63 -6.45 4.44 -17.06
CA LEU A 63 -5.66 4.23 -15.85
C LEU A 63 -6.40 4.95 -14.71
N ARG A 64 -7.06 4.19 -13.85
CA ARG A 64 -7.87 4.71 -12.74
C ARG A 64 -7.31 4.27 -11.41
N ALA A 65 -7.29 5.19 -10.45
CA ALA A 65 -6.88 4.91 -9.07
C ALA A 65 -7.99 5.28 -8.11
N TYR A 66 -8.39 4.33 -7.28
CA TYR A 66 -9.49 4.42 -6.34
C TYR A 66 -8.94 4.47 -4.93
N ALA A 67 -9.28 5.52 -4.18
CA ALA A 67 -8.87 5.67 -2.79
C ALA A 67 -9.71 6.74 -2.09
N ASP A 68 -9.70 6.71 -0.76
CA ASP A 68 -9.99 7.89 0.05
C ASP A 68 -8.76 8.80 0.11
N TYR A 69 -8.73 9.82 -0.76
CA TYR A 69 -7.59 10.73 -0.89
C TYR A 69 -7.43 11.70 0.29
N ASP A 70 -8.38 11.74 1.23
CA ASP A 70 -8.20 12.46 2.50
C ASP A 70 -7.34 11.65 3.48
N GLN A 71 -7.19 10.34 3.26
CA GLN A 71 -6.45 9.42 4.14
C GLN A 71 -5.08 9.02 3.58
N VAL A 72 -4.92 9.01 2.25
CA VAL A 72 -3.62 8.76 1.63
C VAL A 72 -2.83 10.06 1.47
N GLY A 73 -1.66 10.13 2.09
CA GLY A 73 -0.76 11.28 1.94
C GLY A 73 -0.04 11.20 0.60
N VAL A 74 -0.65 11.73 -0.48
CA VAL A 74 -0.07 11.76 -1.83
C VAL A 74 -0.38 13.06 -2.58
N SER A 75 0.48 13.41 -3.55
CA SER A 75 0.25 14.54 -4.46
C SER A 75 -0.72 14.20 -5.58
N LEU A 76 -1.97 14.67 -5.49
CA LEU A 76 -2.97 14.52 -6.57
C LEU A 76 -2.49 15.13 -7.90
N LYS A 77 -1.76 16.25 -7.84
CA LYS A 77 -1.17 16.88 -9.02
C LYS A 77 -0.19 15.93 -9.71
N HIS A 78 0.67 15.26 -8.93
CA HIS A 78 1.65 14.32 -9.47
C HIS A 78 0.96 13.11 -10.13
N LEU A 79 -0.11 12.58 -9.53
CA LEU A 79 -0.93 11.52 -10.14
C LEU A 79 -1.54 11.96 -11.48
N GLN A 80 -2.06 13.18 -11.55
CA GLN A 80 -2.61 13.74 -12.80
C GLN A 80 -1.53 13.94 -13.88
N GLU A 81 -0.33 14.36 -13.49
CA GLU A 81 0.83 14.48 -14.41
C GLU A 81 1.22 13.11 -15.01
N MET A 82 1.01 12.01 -14.26
CA MET A 82 1.13 10.62 -14.74
C MET A 82 -0.14 10.10 -15.44
N ARG A 83 -1.12 10.96 -15.73
CA ARG A 83 -2.38 10.65 -16.43
C ARG A 83 -3.27 9.63 -15.72
N VAL A 84 -3.12 9.55 -14.39
CA VAL A 84 -4.00 8.77 -13.54
C VAL A 84 -5.34 9.50 -13.41
N GLN A 85 -6.42 8.80 -13.75
CA GLN A 85 -7.79 9.23 -13.47
C GLN A 85 -8.08 8.96 -11.98
N ILE A 86 -8.02 10.03 -11.18
CA ILE A 86 -8.26 10.01 -9.74
C ILE A 86 -9.76 9.77 -9.49
N LYS A 87 -10.07 8.71 -8.77
CA LYS A 87 -11.43 8.35 -8.34
C LYS A 87 -11.49 8.38 -6.82
N ASN A 88 -11.92 9.53 -6.29
CA ASN A 88 -12.05 9.68 -4.85
C ASN A 88 -13.28 8.92 -4.36
N VAL A 89 -13.07 8.01 -3.43
CA VAL A 89 -14.11 7.19 -2.80
C VAL A 89 -14.12 7.50 -1.32
N TYR A 90 -15.17 8.14 -0.84
CA TYR A 90 -15.29 8.50 0.56
C TYR A 90 -15.66 7.25 1.38
N GLY A 91 -14.81 6.89 2.35
CA GLY A 91 -15.24 6.04 3.43
C GLY A 91 -16.38 6.73 4.18
N ASN A 92 -17.46 6.02 4.48
CA ASN A 92 -18.69 6.53 5.11
C ASN A 92 -18.52 6.93 6.61
N GLY A 93 -17.35 7.41 7.01
CA GLY A 93 -17.07 7.95 8.35
C GLY A 93 -17.03 6.93 9.50
N LEU A 94 -17.21 5.64 9.19
CA LEU A 94 -17.17 4.53 10.16
C LEU A 94 -15.80 3.83 10.17
N GLU A 95 -15.64 2.86 11.08
CA GLU A 95 -14.39 2.12 11.37
C GLU A 95 -13.66 1.61 10.10
N GLU A 96 -12.34 1.39 10.19
CA GLU A 96 -11.45 1.05 9.07
C GLU A 96 -11.97 -0.09 8.16
N GLU A 97 -12.74 -1.03 8.71
CA GLU A 97 -13.32 -2.15 7.95
C GLU A 97 -14.42 -1.72 6.96
N TYR A 98 -15.23 -0.70 7.28
CA TYR A 98 -16.27 -0.21 6.38
C TYR A 98 -15.72 0.63 5.22
N ARG A 99 -14.48 1.13 5.35
CA ARG A 99 -13.82 1.96 4.33
C ARG A 99 -13.34 1.15 3.14
N LYS A 100 -12.81 -0.06 3.37
CA LYS A 100 -12.24 -0.93 2.34
C LYS A 100 -13.25 -1.29 1.25
N ASN A 101 -14.48 -1.61 1.66
CA ASN A 101 -15.53 -2.04 0.73
C ASN A 101 -15.92 -0.99 -0.32
N ALA A 102 -15.73 0.30 -0.04
CA ALA A 102 -16.22 1.35 -0.95
C ALA A 102 -15.35 1.43 -2.22
N SER A 103 -14.02 1.43 -2.07
CA SER A 103 -13.06 1.47 -3.18
C SER A 103 -13.25 0.27 -4.11
N ASP A 104 -13.39 -0.93 -3.55
CA ASP A 104 -13.58 -2.18 -4.31
C ASP A 104 -14.89 -2.20 -5.10
N ILE A 105 -15.97 -1.71 -4.50
CA ILE A 105 -17.29 -1.61 -5.16
C ILE A 105 -17.22 -0.63 -6.33
N GLU A 106 -16.73 0.59 -6.10
CA GLU A 106 -16.63 1.62 -7.14
C GLU A 106 -15.73 1.13 -8.29
N LEU A 107 -14.56 0.57 -7.96
CA LEU A 107 -13.64 0.00 -8.94
C LEU A 107 -14.31 -1.11 -9.77
N SER A 108 -15.00 -2.05 -9.12
CA SER A 108 -15.68 -3.15 -9.80
C SER A 108 -16.81 -2.68 -10.71
N VAL A 109 -17.59 -1.68 -10.28
CA VAL A 109 -18.66 -1.07 -11.08
C VAL A 109 -18.06 -0.37 -12.31
N ASP A 110 -17.03 0.44 -12.11
CA ASP A 110 -16.33 1.15 -13.17
C ASP A 110 -15.68 0.21 -14.19
N ALA A 111 -15.03 -0.87 -13.74
CA ALA A 111 -14.43 -1.86 -14.62
C ALA A 111 -15.48 -2.55 -15.49
N LEU A 112 -16.65 -2.86 -14.91
CA LEU A 112 -17.78 -3.43 -15.65
C LEU A 112 -18.39 -2.42 -16.63
N GLU A 113 -18.53 -1.15 -16.24
CA GLU A 113 -19.01 -0.09 -17.14
C GLU A 113 -18.05 0.09 -18.33
N ILE A 114 -16.74 0.14 -18.07
CA ILE A 114 -15.70 0.26 -19.10
C ILE A 114 -15.75 -0.93 -20.06
N TYR A 115 -15.96 -2.15 -19.57
CA TYR A 115 -16.16 -3.31 -20.44
C TYR A 115 -17.29 -3.11 -21.45
N TYR A 116 -18.41 -2.49 -21.05
CA TYR A 116 -19.53 -2.21 -21.96
C TYR A 116 -19.30 -1.00 -22.87
N ARG A 117 -18.62 0.03 -22.38
CA ARG A 117 -18.40 1.30 -23.11
C ARG A 117 -17.23 1.25 -24.09
N SER A 118 -16.21 0.46 -23.77
CA SER A 118 -14.97 0.33 -24.53
C SER A 118 -14.68 -1.15 -24.80
N PRO A 119 -15.48 -1.81 -25.64
CA PRO A 119 -15.35 -3.24 -25.92
C PRO A 119 -14.01 -3.61 -26.56
N GLU A 120 -13.28 -2.65 -27.14
CA GLU A 120 -11.94 -2.79 -27.70
C GLU A 120 -10.88 -3.12 -26.65
N ILE A 121 -11.10 -2.79 -25.36
CA ILE A 121 -10.18 -3.17 -24.28
C ILE A 121 -10.16 -4.70 -24.16
N ASP A 122 -9.05 -5.32 -24.49
CA ASP A 122 -8.85 -6.78 -24.44
C ASP A 122 -8.29 -7.25 -23.09
N THR A 123 -7.57 -6.37 -22.39
CA THR A 123 -6.86 -6.70 -21.15
C THR A 123 -7.24 -5.76 -20.02
N PHE A 124 -7.64 -6.34 -18.88
CA PHE A 124 -7.94 -5.64 -17.64
C PHE A 124 -6.84 -5.93 -16.62
N VAL A 125 -6.21 -4.87 -16.12
CA VAL A 125 -5.14 -4.93 -15.13
C VAL A 125 -5.70 -4.47 -13.80
N PHE A 126 -5.59 -5.32 -12.78
CA PHE A 126 -5.98 -5.01 -11.41
C PHE A 126 -4.72 -4.92 -10.54
N LEU A 127 -4.58 -3.82 -9.83
CA LEU A 127 -3.59 -3.65 -8.77
C LEU A 127 -4.33 -3.72 -7.45
N THR A 128 -4.34 -4.88 -6.79
CA THR A 128 -5.09 -5.15 -5.55
C THR A 128 -4.56 -6.43 -4.89
N SER A 129 -4.70 -6.53 -3.58
CA SER A 129 -4.53 -7.78 -2.83
C SER A 129 -5.86 -8.30 -2.24
N ASP A 130 -7.00 -7.69 -2.57
CA ASP A 130 -8.29 -8.07 -2.01
C ASP A 130 -8.97 -9.21 -2.79
N SER A 131 -9.35 -10.27 -2.08
CA SER A 131 -10.09 -11.39 -2.66
C SER A 131 -11.50 -11.02 -3.10
N ASP A 132 -12.07 -9.93 -2.61
CA ASP A 132 -13.38 -9.44 -3.01
C ASP A 132 -13.44 -8.99 -4.48
N MET A 133 -12.27 -8.88 -5.14
CA MET A 133 -12.12 -8.61 -6.57
C MET A 133 -12.30 -9.85 -7.46
N ILE A 134 -12.29 -11.06 -6.90
CA ILE A 134 -12.47 -12.32 -7.65
C ILE A 134 -13.74 -12.34 -8.53
N PRO A 135 -14.93 -11.89 -8.08
CA PRO A 135 -16.14 -11.90 -8.88
C PRO A 135 -16.05 -11.08 -10.17
N ILE A 136 -15.46 -9.88 -10.13
CA ILE A 136 -15.31 -9.03 -11.34
C ILE A 136 -14.28 -9.62 -12.30
N MET A 137 -13.15 -10.11 -11.78
CA MET A 137 -12.11 -10.78 -12.58
C MET A 137 -12.68 -12.03 -13.30
N SER A 138 -13.45 -12.84 -12.58
CA SER A 138 -14.11 -14.03 -13.12
C SER A 138 -15.11 -13.68 -14.22
N ARG A 139 -15.95 -12.65 -13.98
CA ARG A 139 -16.95 -12.21 -14.97
C ARG A 139 -16.28 -11.70 -16.25
N LEU A 140 -15.23 -10.89 -16.15
CA LEU A 140 -14.48 -10.40 -17.30
C LEU A 140 -13.80 -11.55 -18.07
N THR A 141 -13.26 -12.54 -17.35
CA THR A 141 -12.71 -13.77 -17.96
C THR A 141 -13.78 -14.54 -18.74
N TYR A 142 -14.98 -14.74 -18.18
CA TYR A 142 -16.10 -15.36 -18.91
C TYR A 142 -16.57 -14.56 -20.14
N LYS A 143 -16.21 -13.27 -20.22
CA LYS A 143 -16.46 -12.41 -21.39
C LYS A 143 -15.28 -12.38 -22.38
N GLY A 144 -14.30 -13.26 -22.19
CA GLY A 144 -13.15 -13.39 -23.09
C GLY A 144 -12.12 -12.27 -22.94
N LYS A 145 -12.06 -11.60 -21.79
CA LYS A 145 -11.04 -10.60 -21.47
C LYS A 145 -9.88 -11.23 -20.74
N HIS A 146 -8.67 -10.75 -21.02
CA HIS A 146 -7.47 -11.11 -20.28
C HIS A 146 -7.39 -10.33 -18.97
N ILE A 147 -6.89 -10.98 -17.93
CA ILE A 147 -6.82 -10.43 -16.56
C ILE A 147 -5.38 -10.51 -16.09
N HIS A 148 -4.77 -9.35 -15.82
CA HIS A 148 -3.44 -9.26 -15.22
C HIS A 148 -3.59 -8.72 -13.80
N LEU A 149 -2.99 -9.42 -12.83
CA LEU A 149 -3.05 -9.07 -11.42
C LEU A 149 -1.66 -8.66 -10.93
N PHE A 150 -1.59 -7.50 -10.29
CA PHE A 150 -0.43 -7.07 -9.52
C PHE A 150 -0.87 -6.93 -8.08
N CYS A 151 -0.22 -7.65 -7.18
CA CYS A 151 -0.64 -7.72 -5.79
C CYS A 151 0.57 -7.65 -4.86
N ILE A 152 0.33 -7.35 -3.60
CA ILE A 152 1.28 -7.57 -2.50
C ILE A 152 0.87 -8.89 -1.85
N ASP A 153 1.56 -9.97 -2.21
CA ASP A 153 1.26 -11.31 -1.71
C ASP A 153 2.04 -11.56 -0.42
N ASP A 154 1.38 -11.40 0.72
CA ASP A 154 1.91 -11.90 1.98
C ASP A 154 1.43 -13.33 2.16
N HIS A 155 2.31 -14.31 1.92
CA HIS A 155 2.06 -15.76 1.92
C HIS A 155 1.47 -16.34 3.23
N THR A 156 1.03 -15.51 4.16
CA THR A 156 0.52 -15.84 5.49
C THR A 156 -1.01 -16.01 5.53
N SER A 157 -1.77 -15.52 4.55
CA SER A 157 -3.24 -15.66 4.53
C SER A 157 -3.72 -16.84 3.68
N HIS A 158 -4.30 -17.85 4.35
CA HIS A 158 -4.92 -19.05 3.77
C HIS A 158 -6.20 -18.80 2.93
N TYR A 159 -6.50 -17.56 2.54
CA TYR A 159 -7.72 -17.24 1.82
C TYR A 159 -7.52 -17.29 0.30
N GLN A 160 -8.50 -17.88 -0.38
CA GLN A 160 -8.66 -18.11 -1.82
C GLN A 160 -7.50 -17.64 -2.70
N ASP A 161 -6.85 -18.60 -3.36
CA ASP A 161 -5.79 -18.37 -4.34
C ASP A 161 -6.29 -17.51 -5.52
N ILE A 162 -6.28 -16.18 -5.35
CA ILE A 162 -6.72 -15.16 -6.31
C ILE A 162 -5.99 -15.31 -7.65
N SER A 163 -4.79 -15.93 -7.63
CA SER A 163 -4.00 -16.19 -8.82
C SER A 163 -4.72 -17.05 -9.86
N ARG A 164 -5.66 -17.91 -9.43
CA ARG A 164 -6.44 -18.77 -10.33
C ARG A 164 -7.43 -18.00 -11.20
N PHE A 165 -7.73 -16.75 -10.85
CA PHE A 165 -8.69 -15.90 -11.54
C PHE A 165 -8.00 -14.87 -12.46
N CYS A 166 -6.70 -14.99 -12.65
CA CYS A 166 -5.93 -14.16 -13.56
C CYS A 166 -5.13 -15.00 -14.55
N HIS A 167 -4.79 -14.39 -15.69
CA HIS A 167 -3.96 -14.98 -16.74
C HIS A 167 -2.47 -14.67 -16.50
N PHE A 168 -2.20 -13.60 -15.76
CA PHE A 168 -0.86 -13.18 -15.36
C PHE A 168 -0.92 -12.63 -13.94
N LYS A 169 0.05 -12.98 -13.09
CA LYS A 169 0.21 -12.47 -11.72
C LYS A 169 1.63 -11.96 -11.51
N CYS A 170 1.75 -10.81 -10.86
CA CYS A 170 3.02 -10.25 -10.42
C CYS A 170 2.92 -9.86 -8.93
N ASP A 171 3.82 -10.39 -8.11
CA ASP A 171 3.98 -9.93 -6.72
C ASP A 171 4.89 -8.70 -6.67
N LEU A 172 4.33 -7.59 -6.18
CA LEU A 172 5.00 -6.30 -6.07
C LEU A 172 6.13 -6.33 -5.03
N LEU A 173 6.04 -7.13 -3.97
CA LEU A 173 7.13 -7.23 -2.99
C LEU A 173 8.38 -7.82 -3.63
N THR A 174 8.22 -8.95 -4.32
CA THR A 174 9.30 -9.60 -5.07
C THR A 174 9.85 -8.68 -6.16
N LEU A 175 8.97 -8.03 -6.92
CA LEU A 175 9.38 -7.13 -8.01
C LEU A 175 10.18 -5.93 -7.50
N PHE A 176 9.72 -5.30 -6.42
CA PHE A 176 10.40 -4.16 -5.82
C PHE A 176 11.60 -4.54 -4.93
N GLU A 177 11.86 -5.84 -4.74
CA GLU A 177 12.90 -6.36 -3.85
C GLU A 177 12.73 -5.87 -2.40
N ILE A 178 11.49 -5.86 -1.94
CA ILE A 178 11.14 -5.46 -0.57
C ILE A 178 11.35 -6.67 0.35
N ASP A 179 12.14 -6.48 1.41
CA ASP A 179 12.38 -7.52 2.42
C ASP A 179 11.09 -7.84 3.19
N PRO A 180 10.58 -9.08 3.12
CA PRO A 180 9.36 -9.48 3.84
C PRO A 180 9.48 -9.36 5.36
N GLN A 181 10.69 -9.43 5.92
CA GLN A 181 10.92 -9.28 7.37
C GLN A 181 10.51 -7.90 7.88
N ARG A 182 10.40 -6.89 7.01
CA ARG A 182 9.91 -5.55 7.36
C ARG A 182 8.48 -5.56 7.91
N LYS A 183 7.69 -6.61 7.68
CA LYS A 183 6.36 -6.75 8.29
C LYS A 183 6.41 -7.05 9.79
N ASN A 184 7.54 -7.56 10.28
CA ASN A 184 7.74 -7.95 11.66
C ASN A 184 8.19 -6.75 12.51
N PRO A 185 7.57 -6.51 13.69
CA PRO A 185 8.00 -5.42 14.57
C PRO A 185 9.47 -5.48 14.97
N GLU A 186 10.01 -6.69 15.15
CA GLU A 186 11.40 -6.94 15.53
C GLU A 186 12.40 -6.28 14.57
N PHE A 187 12.13 -6.33 13.25
CA PHE A 187 12.98 -5.72 12.21
C PHE A 187 13.23 -4.22 12.46
N TRP A 188 12.26 -3.52 13.03
CA TRP A 188 12.32 -2.08 13.23
C TRP A 188 12.89 -1.65 14.59
N THR A 189 13.22 -2.61 15.47
CA THR A 189 13.57 -2.35 16.86
C THR A 189 14.68 -1.33 17.01
N ASP A 190 15.84 -1.58 16.42
CA ASP A 190 17.03 -0.71 16.58
C ASP A 190 16.77 0.71 16.04
N ARG A 191 16.10 0.81 14.89
CA ARG A 191 15.74 2.09 14.27
C ARG A 191 14.73 2.84 15.13
N ALA A 192 13.70 2.17 15.64
CA ALA A 192 12.69 2.79 16.49
C ALA A 192 13.31 3.32 17.79
N LEU A 193 14.16 2.54 18.46
CA LEU A 193 14.88 2.99 19.67
C LEU A 193 15.81 4.17 19.38
N THR A 194 16.48 4.16 18.23
CA THR A 194 17.33 5.28 17.77
C THR A 194 16.53 6.57 17.59
N GLU A 195 15.36 6.51 16.93
CA GLU A 195 14.50 7.68 16.72
C GLU A 195 13.90 8.20 18.02
N ILE A 196 13.53 7.31 18.96
CA ILE A 196 13.07 7.69 20.30
C ILE A 196 14.19 8.43 21.05
N SER A 197 15.41 7.88 21.04
CA SER A 197 16.58 8.51 21.65
C SER A 197 16.88 9.89 21.06
N ALA A 198 16.85 9.97 19.72
CA ALA A 198 17.10 11.20 18.98
C ALA A 198 16.06 12.28 19.32
N TRP A 199 14.79 11.90 19.50
CA TRP A 199 13.72 12.84 19.87
C TRP A 199 13.99 13.54 21.20
N TYR A 200 14.41 12.80 22.24
CA TYR A 200 14.74 13.37 23.54
C TYR A 200 16.05 14.17 23.55
N SER A 201 16.95 13.90 22.61
CA SER A 201 18.20 14.64 22.45
C SER A 201 17.99 16.06 21.89
N VAL A 202 16.81 16.35 21.32
CA VAL A 202 16.46 17.67 20.80
C VAL A 202 16.15 18.63 21.96
N ARG A 203 16.92 19.71 22.07
CA ARG A 203 16.78 20.73 23.15
C ARG A 203 15.35 21.25 23.35
N LYS A 204 14.58 21.41 22.27
CA LYS A 204 13.17 21.88 22.33
C LYS A 204 12.26 20.92 23.11
N ASN A 205 12.64 19.65 23.21
CA ASN A 205 11.85 18.60 23.82
C ASN A 205 12.29 18.29 25.26
N SER A 206 13.24 19.04 25.85
CA SER A 206 13.80 18.75 27.18
C SER A 206 12.75 18.63 28.28
N ASP A 207 11.67 19.41 28.15
CA ASP A 207 10.60 19.49 29.15
C ASP A 207 9.33 18.75 28.68
N MET A 208 9.42 18.03 27.56
CA MET A 208 8.30 17.34 26.92
C MET A 208 8.38 15.83 27.13
N MET A 209 7.22 15.19 27.18
CA MET A 209 7.10 13.73 27.25
C MET A 209 6.60 13.19 25.91
N LEU A 210 7.26 12.15 25.39
CA LEU A 210 6.84 11.51 24.14
C LEU A 210 5.65 10.58 24.39
N GLY A 211 4.45 11.16 24.44
CA GLY A 211 3.20 10.41 24.63
C GLY A 211 2.87 9.47 23.46
N GLY A 212 2.00 8.48 23.69
CA GLY A 212 1.75 7.41 22.72
C GLY A 212 1.34 7.87 21.31
N LYS A 213 0.46 8.88 21.19
CA LYS A 213 0.08 9.45 19.89
C LYS A 213 1.25 10.11 19.16
N TRP A 214 2.12 10.79 19.91
CA TRP A 214 3.30 11.46 19.34
C TRP A 214 4.38 10.45 18.97
N LEU A 215 4.57 9.42 19.78
CA LEU A 215 5.46 8.31 19.46
C LEU A 215 5.02 7.60 18.18
N ASN A 216 3.73 7.27 18.06
CA ASN A 216 3.19 6.67 16.85
C ASN A 216 3.47 7.56 15.62
N ARG A 217 3.16 8.86 15.71
CA ARG A 217 3.41 9.81 14.62
C ARG A 217 4.90 9.91 14.26
N LEU A 218 5.77 10.00 15.26
CA LEU A 218 7.22 10.03 15.07
C LEU A 218 7.69 8.80 14.28
N LEU A 219 7.27 7.60 14.68
CA LEU A 219 7.67 6.37 13.98
C LEU A 219 7.08 6.29 12.57
N CYS A 220 5.83 6.72 12.36
CA CYS A 220 5.25 6.80 11.01
C CYS A 220 6.10 7.69 10.09
N GLU A 221 6.47 8.88 10.55
CA GLU A 221 7.25 9.84 9.77
C GLU A 221 8.69 9.36 9.52
N LYS A 222 9.36 8.81 10.54
CA LYS A 222 10.78 8.43 10.48
C LYS A 222 11.03 7.08 9.81
N LEU A 223 10.12 6.13 10.00
CA LEU A 223 10.25 4.78 9.45
C LEU A 223 9.42 4.59 8.18
N GLN A 224 8.63 5.60 7.78
CA GLN A 224 7.74 5.56 6.60
C GLN A 224 6.72 4.42 6.66
N ILE A 225 6.26 4.09 7.87
CA ILE A 225 5.33 3.00 8.15
C ILE A 225 3.89 3.50 8.39
N SER A 226 2.92 2.58 8.35
CA SER A 226 1.53 2.87 8.72
C SER A 226 1.38 3.13 10.24
N SER A 227 0.31 3.82 10.65
CA SER A 227 -0.03 3.99 12.07
C SER A 227 -0.25 2.65 12.78
N ARG A 228 -0.79 1.66 12.08
CA ARG A 228 -1.00 0.30 12.58
C ARG A 228 0.34 -0.40 12.82
N ALA A 229 1.25 -0.36 11.86
CA ALA A 229 2.60 -0.91 11.99
C ALA A 229 3.38 -0.23 13.13
N ALA A 230 3.30 1.11 13.23
CA ALA A 230 3.90 1.86 14.35
C ALA A 230 3.34 1.41 15.71
N SER A 231 2.03 1.21 15.82
CA SER A 231 1.40 0.72 17.06
C SER A 231 1.86 -0.70 17.42
N ARG A 232 2.00 -1.59 16.43
CA ARG A 232 2.55 -2.95 16.61
C ARG A 232 3.99 -2.90 17.10
N ILE A 233 4.82 -2.03 16.54
CA ILE A 233 6.20 -1.80 16.99
C ILE A 233 6.24 -1.29 18.42
N ILE A 234 5.46 -0.26 18.76
CA ILE A 234 5.40 0.28 20.13
C ILE A 234 5.01 -0.82 21.12
N THR A 235 4.00 -1.62 20.79
CA THR A 235 3.56 -2.75 21.62
C THR A 235 4.69 -3.77 21.81
N TYR A 236 5.36 -4.17 20.72
CA TYR A 236 6.51 -5.07 20.78
C TYR A 236 7.64 -4.52 21.65
N LEU A 237 7.96 -3.23 21.55
CA LEU A 237 9.00 -2.58 22.37
C LEU A 237 8.61 -2.57 23.86
N LYS A 238 7.33 -2.36 24.19
CA LYS A 238 6.82 -2.43 25.57
C LYS A 238 6.93 -3.85 26.12
N ASP A 239 6.43 -4.83 25.37
CA ASP A 239 6.37 -6.24 25.80
C ASP A 239 7.77 -6.83 26.02
N ASN A 240 8.76 -6.37 25.26
CA ASN A 240 10.16 -6.76 25.40
C ASN A 240 10.97 -5.88 26.37
N ASN A 241 10.31 -5.00 27.15
CA ASN A 241 10.95 -4.10 28.12
C ASN A 241 12.04 -3.18 27.52
N LEU A 242 11.91 -2.81 26.25
CA LEU A 242 12.85 -1.90 25.57
C LEU A 242 12.47 -0.43 25.78
N ILE A 243 11.16 -0.17 25.95
CA ILE A 243 10.63 1.13 26.37
C ILE A 243 9.71 0.98 27.57
N ARG A 244 9.58 2.03 28.37
CA ARG A 244 8.66 2.10 29.51
C ARG A 244 7.82 3.36 29.45
N GLU A 245 6.57 3.23 29.87
CA GLU A 245 5.64 4.34 30.03
C GLU A 245 5.75 4.88 31.45
N THR A 246 6.06 6.17 31.60
CA THR A 246 6.12 6.86 32.90
C THR A 246 5.13 8.02 32.92
N SER A 247 4.79 8.48 34.13
CA SER A 247 3.92 9.64 34.33
C SER A 247 4.63 10.72 35.14
N ASN A 248 4.36 11.98 34.82
CA ASN A 248 4.82 13.11 35.62
C ASN A 248 3.81 13.45 36.74
N SER A 249 4.20 14.38 37.62
CA SER A 249 3.35 14.88 38.72
C SER A 249 2.04 15.54 38.25
N ALA A 250 1.95 15.94 36.98
CA ALA A 250 0.74 16.51 36.37
C ALA A 250 -0.18 15.45 35.73
N GLY A 251 0.20 14.16 35.77
CA GLY A 251 -0.57 13.05 35.20
C GLY A 251 -0.36 12.83 33.70
N HIS A 252 0.56 13.55 33.04
CA HIS A 252 0.91 13.30 31.65
C HIS A 252 1.79 12.06 31.53
N THR A 253 1.56 11.22 30.51
CA THR A 253 2.35 10.01 30.24
C THR A 253 3.32 10.18 29.08
N GLY A 254 4.44 9.46 29.13
CA GLY A 254 5.44 9.44 28.07
C GLY A 254 6.23 8.15 28.04
N PHE A 255 6.71 7.80 26.85
CA PHE A 255 7.56 6.62 26.63
C PHE A 255 9.03 7.02 26.65
N PHE A 256 9.84 6.24 27.37
CA PHE A 256 11.29 6.41 27.48
C PHE A 256 11.99 5.09 27.20
N LEU A 257 13.26 5.15 26.79
CA LEU A 257 14.09 3.94 26.69
C LEU A 257 14.27 3.34 28.07
N ALA A 258 14.16 2.01 28.18
CA ALA A 258 14.35 1.32 29.44
C ALA A 258 15.78 1.50 30.01
N SER A 259 16.77 1.77 29.16
CA SER A 259 18.16 2.07 29.56
C SER A 259 18.37 3.50 30.06
N SER A 260 17.42 4.40 29.86
CA SER A 260 17.50 5.82 30.27
C SER A 260 16.80 6.11 31.60
N LEU A 261 16.18 5.10 32.21
CA LEU A 261 15.44 5.16 33.47
C LEU A 261 16.15 4.31 34.53
#